data_AF-X6LKC9-F1
#
_entry.id   AF-X6LKC9-F1
#
_cell.length_a   1.000
_cell.length_b   1.000
_cell.length_c   1.000
_cell.angle_alpha   90.00
_cell.angle_beta   90.00
_cell.angle_gamma   90.00
#
_symmetry.space_group_name_H-M   'P 1'
#
loop_
_entity.id
_entity.type
_entity.pdbx_description
1 polymer ?
#
loop_
_entity_poly.entity_id
_entity_poly.type
_entity_poly.pdbx_seq_one_letter_code
_entity_poly.pdbx_strand_id
1 'polypeptide(L)'
;EQCKELWKQRLEQWKKQCLQLREHFPALNYFRFNEVHTLIHTIHTLVSPNCSTSSLQASKFIKPFLQKINCQATDKDVDNILHDWKYFDSIAQSNNNNNNNNNDNNNSNNKDYNDNKDNDFRDCKDDIANSNELIFELLALFESQRFIPRAEHVLVCNEKTTEEDVTCLIFRAITNYIKTTPTTTTTTT
;
A
#
# COMPACT_ATOMS: atom_id res chain seq x y z
N GLU A 1 -16.18 22.24 21.46
CA GLU A 1 -15.00 21.76 22.20
C GLU A 1 -14.91 20.24 22.42
N GLN A 2 -15.76 19.58 23.21
CA GLN A 2 -15.58 18.14 23.55
C GLN A 2 -15.52 17.18 22.35
N CYS A 3 -16.38 17.35 21.35
CA CYS A 3 -16.37 16.52 20.14
C CYS A 3 -15.05 16.65 19.35
N LYS A 4 -14.49 17.86 19.28
CA LYS A 4 -13.21 18.12 18.60
C LYS A 4 -12.07 17.37 19.28
N GLU A 5 -12.06 17.33 20.61
CA GLU A 5 -11.02 16.64 21.37
C GLU A 5 -11.14 15.12 21.23
N LEU A 6 -12.36 14.57 21.22
CA LEU A 6 -12.60 13.16 20.96
C LEU A 6 -12.06 12.73 19.57
N TRP A 7 -12.30 13.54 18.54
CA TRP A 7 -11.80 13.25 17.19
C TRP A 7 -10.28 13.32 17.10
N LYS A 8 -9.62 14.25 17.80
CA LYS A 8 -8.15 14.27 17.88
C LYS A 8 -7.61 13.00 18.54
N GLN A 9 -8.20 12.57 19.65
CA GLN A 9 -7.77 11.35 20.34
C GLN A 9 -7.91 10.12 19.43
N ARG A 10 -9.03 10.02 18.70
CA ARG A 10 -9.25 8.94 17.72
C ARG A 10 -8.23 8.98 16.59
N LEU A 11 -7.90 10.17 16.09
CA LEU A 11 -6.89 10.34 15.03
C LEU A 11 -5.50 9.88 15.52
N GLU A 12 -5.10 10.26 16.72
CA GLU A 12 -3.81 9.83 17.29
C GLU A 12 -3.77 8.31 17.53
N GLN A 13 -4.88 7.73 18.01
CA GLN A 13 -4.99 6.28 18.14
C GLN A 13 -4.90 5.57 16.79
N TRP A 14 -5.58 6.10 15.76
CA TRP A 14 -5.51 5.58 14.40
C TRP A 14 -4.09 5.61 13.84
N LYS A 15 -3.38 6.74 13.96
CA LYS A 15 -1.97 6.85 13.55
C LYS A 15 -1.09 5.82 14.23
N LYS A 16 -1.26 5.62 15.54
CA LYS A 16 -0.52 4.60 16.29
C LYS A 16 -0.79 3.19 15.76
N GLN A 17 -2.05 2.86 15.48
CA GLN A 17 -2.42 1.57 14.91
C GLN A 17 -1.84 1.36 13.50
N CYS A 18 -1.85 2.40 12.67
CA CYS A 18 -1.22 2.39 11.35
C CYS A 18 0.27 2.05 11.43
N LEU A 19 1.00 2.66 12.37
CA LEU A 19 2.42 2.36 12.58
C LEU A 19 2.64 0.91 13.05
N GLN A 20 1.87 0.46 14.04
CA GLN A 20 1.97 -0.91 14.55
C GLN A 20 1.70 -1.96 13.45
N LEU A 21 0.75 -1.68 12.56
CA LEU A 21 0.43 -2.55 11.44
C LEU A 21 1.59 -2.61 10.44
N ARG A 22 2.24 -1.48 10.16
CA ARG A 22 3.42 -1.37 9.29
C ARG A 22 4.64 -2.09 9.86
N GLU A 23 4.79 -2.10 11.19
CA GLU A 23 5.82 -2.86 11.89
C GLU A 23 5.57 -4.37 11.81
N HIS A 24 4.32 -4.80 12.05
CA HIS A 24 3.96 -6.22 12.04
C HIS A 24 3.93 -6.83 10.63
N PHE A 25 3.57 -6.03 9.63
CA PHE A 25 3.42 -6.48 8.24
C PHE A 25 4.30 -5.66 7.30
N PRO A 26 5.60 -5.99 7.17
CA PRO A 26 6.54 -5.22 6.35
C PRO A 26 6.15 -5.02 4.89
N ALA A 27 5.35 -5.93 4.32
CA ALA A 27 4.83 -5.81 2.97
C ALA A 27 3.94 -4.56 2.77
N LEU A 28 3.29 -4.07 3.83
CA LEU A 28 2.49 -2.84 3.78
C LEU A 28 3.34 -1.59 3.53
N ASN A 29 4.64 -1.64 3.81
CA ASN A 29 5.54 -0.49 3.62
C ASN A 29 5.82 -0.20 2.14
N TYR A 30 5.31 -1.02 1.22
CA TYR A 30 5.32 -0.78 -0.22
C TYR A 30 4.11 0.02 -0.73
N PHE A 31 3.14 0.31 0.14
CA PHE A 31 1.88 0.94 -0.23
C PHE A 31 1.46 1.99 0.79
N ARG A 32 0.87 3.06 0.29
CA ARG A 32 0.01 3.94 1.08
C ARG A 32 -1.29 3.23 1.45
N PHE A 33 -1.93 3.63 2.54
CA PHE A 33 -3.21 3.04 2.97
C PHE A 33 -4.31 3.21 1.91
N ASN A 34 -4.30 4.30 1.14
CA ASN A 34 -5.25 4.47 0.05
C ASN A 34 -5.03 3.44 -1.07
N GLU A 35 -3.79 3.12 -1.43
CA GLU A 35 -3.45 2.09 -2.42
C GLU A 35 -3.90 0.71 -1.93
N VAL A 36 -3.70 0.41 -0.64
CA VAL A 36 -4.20 -0.83 -0.02
C VAL A 36 -5.73 -0.89 -0.09
N HIS A 37 -6.41 0.20 0.25
CA HIS A 37 -7.87 0.28 0.18
C HIS A 37 -8.39 0.07 -1.25
N THR A 38 -7.76 0.70 -2.24
CA THR A 38 -8.07 0.48 -3.66
C THR A 38 -7.83 -0.97 -4.09
N LEU A 39 -6.75 -1.60 -3.63
CA LEU A 39 -6.49 -3.00 -3.91
C LEU A 39 -7.58 -3.91 -3.34
N ILE A 40 -7.97 -3.70 -2.08
CA ILE A 40 -9.06 -4.46 -1.42
C ILE A 40 -10.36 -4.32 -2.20
N HIS A 41 -10.75 -3.10 -2.57
CA HIS A 41 -11.95 -2.86 -3.37
C HIS A 41 -11.89 -3.56 -4.74
N THR A 42 -10.72 -3.53 -5.38
CA THR A 42 -10.48 -4.19 -6.66
C THR A 42 -10.66 -5.70 -6.54
N ILE A 43 -10.06 -6.32 -5.52
CA ILE A 43 -10.20 -7.76 -5.28
C ILE A 43 -11.66 -8.14 -5.01
N HIS A 44 -12.38 -7.40 -4.17
CA HIS A 44 -13.82 -7.65 -3.94
C HIS A 44 -14.64 -7.58 -5.22
N THR A 45 -14.34 -6.62 -6.09
CA THR A 45 -15.02 -6.47 -7.38
C THR A 45 -14.75 -7.68 -8.29
N LEU A 46 -13.51 -8.17 -8.32
CA LEU A 46 -13.09 -9.28 -9.17
C LEU A 46 -13.58 -10.66 -8.69
N VAL A 47 -13.71 -10.85 -7.38
CA VAL A 47 -14.19 -12.10 -6.77
C VAL A 47 -15.73 -12.18 -6.77
N SER A 48 -16.42 -11.05 -6.96
CA SER A 48 -17.87 -10.97 -7.03
C SER A 48 -18.44 -11.89 -8.13
N PRO A 49 -19.53 -12.64 -7.86
CA PRO A 49 -20.09 -13.61 -8.81
C PRO A 49 -20.54 -13.02 -10.16
N ASN A 50 -20.67 -11.69 -10.25
CA ASN A 50 -21.09 -10.99 -11.46
C ASN A 50 -19.93 -10.55 -12.37
N CYS A 51 -18.67 -10.82 -12.03
CA CYS A 51 -17.51 -10.38 -12.82
C CYS A 51 -17.12 -11.42 -13.90
N SER A 52 -17.45 -11.14 -15.16
CA SER A 52 -17.19 -12.01 -16.32
C SER A 52 -15.80 -11.84 -16.97
N THR A 53 -14.96 -10.92 -16.48
CA THR A 53 -13.63 -10.59 -17.03
C THR A 53 -12.48 -10.77 -16.02
N SER A 54 -12.68 -11.62 -15.02
CA SER A 54 -11.88 -11.66 -13.79
C SER A 54 -10.38 -11.89 -14.01
N SER A 55 -9.95 -12.85 -14.83
CA SER A 55 -8.51 -13.21 -14.92
C SER A 55 -7.64 -12.14 -15.58
N LEU A 56 -8.07 -11.59 -16.72
CA LEU A 56 -7.31 -10.55 -17.43
C LEU A 56 -7.28 -9.23 -16.64
N GLN A 57 -8.40 -8.86 -16.01
CA GLN A 57 -8.43 -7.67 -15.15
C GLN A 57 -7.64 -7.87 -13.86
N ALA A 58 -7.71 -9.05 -13.26
CA ALA A 58 -6.92 -9.38 -12.08
C ALA A 58 -5.43 -9.26 -12.35
N SER A 59 -4.93 -9.84 -13.44
CA SER A 59 -3.53 -9.70 -13.81
C SER A 59 -3.17 -8.22 -14.03
N LYS A 60 -4.03 -7.44 -14.71
CA LYS A 60 -3.78 -6.01 -14.95
C LYS A 60 -3.67 -5.18 -13.67
N PHE A 61 -4.50 -5.45 -12.67
CA PHE A 61 -4.61 -4.59 -11.49
C PHE A 61 -3.91 -5.13 -10.25
N ILE A 62 -3.86 -6.44 -10.05
CA ILE A 62 -3.28 -7.06 -8.84
C ILE A 62 -1.79 -7.34 -9.04
N LYS A 63 -1.39 -7.84 -10.22
CA LYS A 63 0.01 -8.20 -10.48
C LYS A 63 0.99 -7.06 -10.23
N PRO A 64 0.75 -5.81 -10.69
CA PRO A 64 1.67 -4.70 -10.40
C PRO A 64 1.83 -4.44 -8.91
N PHE A 65 0.79 -4.64 -8.10
CA PHE A 65 0.88 -4.52 -6.64
C PHE A 65 1.78 -5.61 -6.06
N LEU A 66 1.57 -6.87 -6.47
CA LEU A 66 2.42 -7.98 -6.03
C LEU A 66 3.88 -7.77 -6.43
N GLN A 67 4.11 -7.22 -7.62
CA GLN A 67 5.44 -6.95 -8.14
C GLN A 67 6.21 -5.87 -7.38
N LYS A 68 5.52 -4.94 -6.68
CA LYS A 68 6.20 -4.01 -5.75
C LYS A 68 6.89 -4.77 -4.62
N ILE A 69 6.25 -5.82 -4.09
CA ILE A 69 6.76 -6.64 -2.99
C ILE A 69 7.76 -7.68 -3.51
N ASN A 70 7.37 -8.41 -4.56
CA ASN A 70 8.15 -9.46 -5.19
C ASN A 70 8.10 -9.30 -6.71
N CYS A 71 9.17 -8.79 -7.31
CA CYS A 71 9.23 -8.51 -8.75
C CYS A 71 9.02 -9.75 -9.64
N GLN A 72 9.17 -10.96 -9.10
CA GLN A 72 8.94 -12.22 -9.81
C GLN A 72 7.49 -12.72 -9.74
N ALA A 73 6.57 -11.94 -9.15
CA ALA A 73 5.17 -12.33 -9.06
C ALA A 73 4.56 -12.60 -10.46
N THR A 74 3.88 -13.73 -10.55
CA THR A 74 3.30 -14.31 -11.77
C THR A 74 1.78 -14.24 -11.75
N ASP A 75 1.13 -14.57 -12.87
CA ASP A 75 -0.33 -14.66 -12.93
C ASP A 75 -0.88 -15.78 -12.03
N LYS A 76 -0.09 -16.83 -11.79
CA LYS A 76 -0.43 -17.88 -10.82
C LYS A 76 -0.52 -17.33 -9.40
N ASP A 77 0.34 -16.38 -9.02
CA ASP A 77 0.29 -15.76 -7.70
C ASP A 77 -0.96 -14.89 -7.54
N VAL A 78 -1.38 -14.22 -8.62
CA VAL A 78 -2.66 -13.49 -8.67
C VAL A 78 -3.85 -14.43 -8.48
N ASP A 79 -3.87 -15.54 -9.21
CA ASP A 79 -4.94 -16.55 -9.10
C ASP A 79 -5.03 -17.14 -7.69
N ASN A 80 -3.88 -17.42 -7.06
CA ASN A 80 -3.83 -17.90 -5.67
C ASN A 80 -4.45 -16.89 -4.71
N ILE A 81 -4.10 -15.61 -4.82
CA ILE A 81 -4.65 -14.55 -3.95
C ILE A 81 -6.16 -14.42 -4.13
N LEU A 82 -6.66 -14.47 -5.37
CA LEU A 82 -8.10 -14.42 -5.61
C LEU A 82 -8.82 -15.63 -5.04
N HIS A 83 -8.22 -16.82 -5.15
CA HIS A 83 -8.76 -18.05 -4.58
C HIS A 83 -8.83 -17.97 -3.06
N ASP A 84 -7.73 -17.59 -2.41
CA ASP A 84 -7.64 -17.45 -0.95
C ASP A 84 -8.62 -16.37 -0.45
N TRP A 85 -8.76 -15.27 -1.18
CA TRP A 85 -9.71 -14.21 -0.84
C TRP A 85 -11.16 -14.69 -0.91
N LYS A 86 -11.51 -15.44 -1.97
CA LYS A 86 -12.86 -16.00 -2.12
C LYS A 86 -13.17 -16.99 -0.99
N TYR A 87 -12.20 -17.81 -0.61
CA TYR A 87 -12.32 -18.72 0.52
C TYR A 87 -12.52 -17.96 1.83
N PHE A 88 -11.70 -16.94 2.09
CA PHE A 88 -11.82 -16.08 3.26
C PHE A 88 -13.20 -15.38 3.35
N ASP A 89 -13.65 -14.77 2.24
CA ASP A 89 -14.95 -14.10 2.17
C ASP A 89 -16.10 -15.08 2.44
N SER A 90 -16.01 -16.31 1.92
CA SER A 90 -17.01 -17.36 2.18
C SER A 90 -17.07 -17.77 3.66
N ILE A 91 -15.92 -17.87 4.34
CA ILE A 91 -15.86 -18.16 5.79
C ILE A 91 -16.43 -16.99 6.58
N ALA A 92 -16.04 -15.76 6.25
CA ALA A 92 -16.52 -14.55 6.93
C ALA A 92 -18.04 -14.43 6.82
N GLN A 93 -18.60 -14.66 5.64
CA GLN A 93 -20.05 -14.70 5.42
C GLN A 93 -20.74 -15.84 6.19
N SER A 94 -20.17 -17.04 6.20
CA SER A 94 -20.71 -18.18 6.97
C SER A 94 -20.74 -17.89 8.47
N ASN A 95 -19.69 -17.26 9.01
CA ASN A 95 -19.61 -16.92 10.43
C ASN A 95 -20.57 -15.77 10.79
N ASN A 96 -20.79 -14.82 9.88
CA ASN A 96 -21.78 -13.76 10.08
C ASN A 96 -23.22 -14.29 9.99
N ASN A 97 -23.50 -15.24 9.10
CA ASN A 97 -24.82 -15.87 8.99
C ASN A 97 -25.19 -16.69 10.25
N ASN A 98 -24.20 -17.24 10.96
CA ASN A 98 -24.43 -17.90 12.25
C ASN A 98 -24.66 -16.92 13.41
N ASN A 99 -24.31 -15.64 13.26
CA ASN A 99 -24.44 -14.61 14.29
C ASN A 99 -25.56 -13.59 14.02
N ASN A 100 -26.18 -13.61 12.84
CA ASN A 100 -27.22 -12.66 12.45
C ASN A 100 -28.59 -13.34 12.30
N ASN A 101 -29.15 -13.80 13.43
CA ASN A 101 -30.59 -13.65 13.67
C ASN A 101 -30.78 -12.34 14.43
N ASN A 102 -30.64 -11.21 13.75
CA ASN A 102 -31.38 -9.99 14.05
C ASN A 102 -31.26 -9.03 12.87
N ASN A 103 -32.43 -8.74 12.30
CA ASN A 103 -32.66 -7.72 11.30
C ASN A 103 -32.02 -6.39 11.72
N ASP A 104 -31.46 -5.67 10.76
CA ASP A 104 -31.91 -4.31 10.49
C ASP A 104 -31.49 -3.89 9.07
N ASN A 105 -32.50 -3.79 8.21
CA ASN A 105 -32.39 -3.12 6.93
C ASN A 105 -32.20 -1.63 7.18
N ASN A 106 -31.11 -1.04 6.68
CA ASN A 106 -31.13 0.37 6.31
C ASN A 106 -30.26 0.61 5.07
N ASN A 107 -30.97 0.94 3.99
CA ASN A 107 -30.45 1.38 2.71
C ASN A 107 -30.07 2.87 2.81
N SER A 108 -28.86 3.26 2.41
CA SER A 108 -28.49 4.67 2.27
C SER A 108 -27.68 4.89 1.00
N ASN A 109 -28.25 5.72 0.12
CA ASN A 109 -27.68 6.11 -1.17
C ASN A 109 -26.50 7.06 -0.99
N ASN A 110 -25.36 6.77 -1.64
CA ASN A 110 -24.25 7.72 -1.77
C ASN A 110 -24.49 8.69 -2.93
N LYS A 111 -24.30 9.99 -2.66
CA LYS A 111 -24.18 11.05 -3.68
C LYS A 111 -22.70 11.33 -3.90
N ASP A 112 -22.28 11.30 -5.16
CA ASP A 112 -20.94 11.68 -5.62
C ASP A 112 -20.69 13.18 -5.41
N TYR A 113 -19.57 13.51 -4.77
CA TYR A 113 -18.97 14.84 -4.77
C TYR A 113 -17.79 14.83 -5.75
N ASN A 114 -17.94 15.56 -6.86
CA ASN A 114 -16.80 15.99 -7.69
C ASN A 114 -16.42 17.39 -7.26
N ASP A 115 -15.16 17.59 -6.88
CA ASP A 115 -14.61 18.92 -6.72
C ASP A 115 -13.25 19.07 -7.42
N ASN A 116 -13.05 20.29 -7.91
CA ASN A 116 -12.17 20.72 -9.00
C ASN A 116 -10.68 20.86 -8.60
N LYS A 117 -9.76 20.89 -9.58
CA LYS A 117 -9.04 22.13 -10.00
C LYS A 117 -7.78 21.88 -10.86
N ASP A 118 -7.73 22.66 -11.94
CA ASP A 118 -6.62 23.44 -12.50
C ASP A 118 -5.18 23.13 -12.05
N ASN A 119 -4.36 22.74 -13.03
CA ASN A 119 -2.90 22.67 -12.92
C ASN A 119 -2.29 23.98 -13.43
N ASP A 120 -1.61 24.72 -12.55
CA ASP A 120 -0.66 25.77 -12.93
C ASP A 120 0.75 25.14 -12.90
N PHE A 121 1.36 24.98 -14.08
CA PHE A 121 2.62 24.27 -14.31
C PHE A 121 3.63 25.28 -14.86
N ARG A 122 4.21 26.15 -14.01
CA ARG A 122 5.25 27.10 -14.46
C ARG A 122 6.50 27.25 -13.61
N ASP A 123 6.60 26.62 -12.43
CA ASP A 123 7.78 26.79 -11.56
C ASP A 123 8.83 25.66 -11.60
N CYS A 124 8.62 24.54 -12.31
CA CYS A 124 9.51 23.39 -12.19
C CYS A 124 10.81 23.44 -13.02
N LYS A 125 11.07 24.48 -13.81
CA LYS A 125 12.13 24.41 -14.85
C LYS A 125 13.56 24.50 -14.29
N ASP A 126 13.74 25.24 -13.20
CA ASP A 126 15.06 25.47 -12.61
C ASP A 126 15.48 24.35 -11.63
N ASP A 127 14.51 23.73 -10.95
CA ASP A 127 14.75 22.56 -10.08
C ASP A 127 15.17 21.30 -10.88
N ILE A 128 14.68 21.17 -12.12
CA ILE A 128 15.01 20.04 -13.00
C ILE A 128 16.50 20.01 -13.36
N ALA A 129 17.15 21.17 -13.55
CA ALA A 129 18.56 21.23 -13.93
C ALA A 129 19.50 20.72 -12.81
N ASN A 130 19.26 21.13 -11.56
CA ASN A 130 19.99 20.64 -10.38
C ASN A 130 19.67 19.17 -10.03
N SER A 131 18.46 18.71 -10.37
CA SER A 131 18.06 17.31 -10.13
C SER A 131 18.84 16.29 -10.97
N ASN A 132 19.34 16.70 -12.15
CA ASN A 132 20.00 15.77 -13.08
C ASN A 132 21.35 15.26 -12.55
N GLU A 133 22.16 16.11 -11.90
CA GLU A 133 23.46 15.70 -11.33
C GLU A 133 23.25 14.70 -10.18
N LEU A 134 22.31 14.98 -9.28
CA LEU A 134 21.95 14.08 -8.17
C LEU A 134 21.42 12.72 -8.66
N ILE A 135 20.68 12.69 -9.77
CA ILE A 135 20.21 11.43 -10.38
C ILE A 135 21.40 10.59 -10.86
N PHE A 136 22.40 11.18 -11.50
CA PHE A 136 23.58 10.42 -11.96
C PHE A 136 24.44 9.91 -10.79
N GLU A 137 24.63 10.72 -9.75
CA GLU A 137 25.31 10.25 -8.53
C GLU A 137 24.56 9.10 -7.86
N LEU A 138 23.23 9.19 -7.79
CA LEU A 138 22.38 8.12 -7.25
C LEU A 138 22.48 6.84 -8.09
N LEU A 139 22.47 6.96 -9.42
CA LEU A 139 22.63 5.81 -10.32
C LEU A 139 24.02 5.18 -10.16
N ALA A 140 25.08 5.99 -10.06
CA ALA A 140 26.44 5.51 -9.81
C ALA A 140 26.57 4.78 -8.46
N LEU A 141 25.87 5.26 -7.42
CA LEU A 141 25.80 4.58 -6.13
C LEU A 141 25.20 3.17 -6.28
N PHE A 142 24.07 3.05 -6.97
CA PHE A 142 23.44 1.74 -7.20
C PHE A 142 24.28 0.82 -8.07
N GLU A 143 24.93 1.36 -9.11
CA GLU A 143 25.85 0.61 -9.97
C GLU A 143 27.04 0.05 -9.15
N SER A 144 27.60 0.84 -8.22
CA SER A 144 28.69 0.39 -7.34
C SER A 144 28.31 -0.82 -6.48
N GLN A 145 27.02 -0.96 -6.14
CA GLN A 145 26.47 -2.07 -5.37
C GLN A 145 25.96 -3.22 -6.25
N ARG A 146 26.13 -3.13 -7.58
CA ARG A 146 25.54 -4.07 -8.57
C ARG A 146 24.04 -4.27 -8.37
N PHE A 147 23.36 -3.20 -7.98
CA PHE A 147 21.95 -3.22 -7.65
C PHE A 147 21.19 -2.38 -8.67
N ILE A 148 20.12 -2.92 -9.24
CA ILE A 148 19.26 -2.16 -10.16
C ILE A 148 18.13 -1.54 -9.32
N PRO A 149 18.08 -0.20 -9.16
CA PRO A 149 17.04 0.43 -8.37
C PRO A 149 15.68 0.27 -9.05
N ARG A 150 14.64 0.36 -8.22
CA ARG A 150 13.23 0.36 -8.64
C ARG A 150 12.54 1.52 -7.95
N ALA A 151 11.30 1.81 -8.35
CA ALA A 151 10.49 2.85 -7.72
C ALA A 151 10.32 2.65 -6.21
N GLU A 152 10.53 1.43 -5.69
CA GLU A 152 10.44 1.15 -4.26
C GLU A 152 11.71 1.52 -3.47
N HIS A 153 12.83 1.74 -4.15
CA HIS A 153 14.14 1.99 -3.53
C HIS A 153 14.50 3.48 -3.47
N VAL A 154 13.83 4.31 -4.27
CA VAL A 154 14.12 5.73 -4.41
C VAL A 154 12.81 6.50 -4.36
N LEU A 155 12.75 7.54 -3.53
CA LEU A 155 11.67 8.52 -3.54
C LEU A 155 12.22 9.83 -4.08
N VAL A 156 11.72 10.27 -5.23
CA VAL A 156 11.97 11.61 -5.74
C VAL A 156 10.91 12.52 -5.14
N CYS A 157 11.32 13.30 -4.14
CA CYS A 157 10.41 14.21 -3.45
C CYS A 157 10.01 15.39 -4.35
N ASN A 158 8.74 15.75 -4.28
CA ASN A 158 8.13 16.91 -4.94
C ASN A 158 7.00 17.47 -4.07
N GLU A 159 6.32 18.50 -4.55
CA GLU A 159 5.22 19.16 -3.84
C GLU A 159 4.00 18.26 -3.57
N LYS A 160 3.89 17.12 -4.28
CA LYS A 160 2.82 16.13 -4.09
C LYS A 160 3.22 14.98 -3.19
N THR A 161 4.48 14.93 -2.75
CA THR A 161 5.00 13.87 -1.88
C THR A 161 4.42 14.03 -0.49
N THR A 162 3.81 12.97 0.03
CA THR A 162 3.16 12.98 1.34
C THR A 162 4.08 12.45 2.45
N GLU A 163 3.77 12.78 3.70
CA GLU A 163 4.45 12.18 4.87
C GLU A 163 4.39 10.65 4.85
N GLU A 164 3.29 10.08 4.33
CA GLU A 164 3.14 8.63 4.20
C GLU A 164 4.11 8.04 3.19
N ASP A 165 4.39 8.72 2.07
CA ASP A 165 5.35 8.26 1.06
C ASP A 165 6.76 8.15 1.66
N VAL A 166 7.17 9.17 2.43
CA VAL A 166 8.44 9.20 3.16
C VAL A 166 8.49 8.11 4.22
N THR A 167 7.42 7.97 5.00
CA THR A 167 7.29 6.93 6.04
C THR A 167 7.44 5.53 5.43
N CYS A 168 6.76 5.25 4.32
CA CYS A 168 6.87 3.98 3.60
C CYS A 168 8.31 3.68 3.16
N LEU A 169 9.04 4.67 2.64
CA LEU A 169 10.45 4.50 2.27
C LEU A 169 11.34 4.18 3.47
N ILE A 170 11.22 4.93 4.57
CA ILE A 170 12.02 4.74 5.77
C ILE A 170 11.76 3.35 6.38
N PHE A 171 10.50 2.95 6.52
CA PHE A 171 10.15 1.64 7.04
C PHE A 171 10.68 0.50 6.15
N ARG A 172 10.64 0.64 4.81
CA ARG A 172 11.25 -0.33 3.89
C ARG A 172 12.76 -0.44 4.11
N ALA A 173 13.46 0.69 4.22
CA ALA A 173 14.90 0.71 4.43
C ALA A 173 15.28 0.01 5.75
N ILE A 174 14.61 0.35 6.85
CA ILE A 174 14.84 -0.27 8.17
C ILE A 174 14.55 -1.77 8.12
N THR A 175 13.40 -2.17 7.57
CA THR A 175 13.03 -3.59 7.53
C THR A 175 14.00 -4.42 6.68
N ASN A 176 14.45 -3.89 5.55
CA ASN A 176 15.40 -4.58 4.68
C ASN A 176 16.81 -4.66 5.30
N TYR A 177 17.22 -3.65 6.09
CA TYR A 177 18.46 -3.70 6.86
C TYR A 177 18.43 -4.80 7.93
N ILE A 178 17.32 -4.93 8.66
CA ILE A 178 17.16 -5.99 9.68
C ILE A 178 17.22 -7.38 9.03
N LYS A 179 16.65 -7.57 7.84
CA LYS A 179 16.70 -8.86 7.12
C LYS A 179 18.11 -9.27 6.67
N THR A 180 18.99 -8.31 6.40
CA THR A 180 20.33 -8.55 5.87
C THR A 180 21.40 -8.65 6.96
N THR A 181 21.07 -8.30 8.20
CA THR A 181 21.98 -8.41 9.35
C THR A 181 21.79 -9.76 10.06
N PRO A 182 22.81 -10.63 10.14
CA PRO A 182 22.70 -11.87 10.90
C PRO A 182 22.53 -11.53 12.39
N THR A 183 21.48 -12.07 13.01
CA THR A 183 21.27 -11.95 14.45
C THR A 183 22.39 -12.70 15.16
N THR A 184 23.41 -11.97 15.64
CA THR A 184 24.43 -12.53 16.54
C THR A 184 23.77 -12.78 17.89
N THR A 185 23.19 -13.96 18.07
CA THR A 185 22.73 -14.40 19.39
C THR A 185 23.96 -14.71 20.22
N THR A 186 24.40 -13.75 21.02
CA THR A 186 25.41 -13.98 22.07
C THR A 186 24.78 -14.84 23.14
N THR A 187 24.96 -16.16 23.04
CA THR A 187 24.70 -17.09 24.15
C THR A 187 25.83 -16.93 25.16
N THR A 188 25.57 -16.20 26.24
CA THR A 188 26.45 -16.18 27.41
C THR A 188 26.27 -17.49 28.18
N THR A 189 27.26 -18.37 28.11
CA THR A 189 27.45 -19.53 29.01
C THR A 189 27.90 -19.12 30.39
#